data_AF-A0A9N9KRR9-F1
#
_entry.id   AF-A0A9N9KRR9-F1
#
_cell.length_a   1.000
_cell.length_b   1.000
_cell.length_c   1.000
_cell.angle_alpha   90.00
_cell.angle_beta   90.00
_cell.angle_gamma   90.00
#
_symmetry.space_group_name_H-M   'P 1'
#
loop_
_entity.id
_entity.type
_entity.pdbx_description
1 polymer ?
#
loop_
_entity_poly.entity_id
_entity_poly.type
_entity_poly.pdbx_seq_one_letter_code
_entity_poly.pdbx_strand_id
1 'polypeptide(L)'
;MSTTTKSSFDESEGNEGFLDEKGFLNQQVNDLPLRKRARISWFWASIFTVSISLNAMWLILGLLKPTYIAHEKFVSKYAKLKFDKRLPFVEINQSLALTEDEWNDPLYNSDLGNVALSDEYVASLGLPPAQRWPWDFSKGIYFLQGHHQMHCLQMARQAINEYRTGALQSVHPIHVDHCLIAIREDIICNADDTPRFTGGHFKNPASGIGQLRACRDWGKMDEWVKKHSACYKNPEDAFDPASGLGRYMSCPDGSTPWVGAEIWTMENSEEKGGLWLEKGSR
;
A
#
# COMPACT_ATOMS: atom_id res chain seq x y z
N MET A 1 114.84 -2.43 -11.02
CA MET A 1 115.92 -3.13 -10.31
C MET A 1 115.74 -2.84 -8.83
N SER A 2 115.53 -3.89 -8.02
CA SER A 2 115.68 -3.97 -6.55
C SER A 2 114.91 -3.00 -5.64
N THR A 3 114.35 -3.38 -4.49
CA THR A 3 113.87 -4.64 -3.91
C THR A 3 113.07 -4.23 -2.66
N THR A 4 111.97 -4.94 -2.43
CA THR A 4 111.30 -5.31 -1.17
C THR A 4 111.68 -4.63 0.16
N THR A 5 110.65 -4.22 0.91
CA THR A 5 110.48 -4.61 2.34
C THR A 5 109.00 -4.65 2.72
N LYS A 6 108.64 -5.68 3.49
CA LYS A 6 107.28 -6.06 3.93
C LYS A 6 107.28 -6.03 5.47
N SER A 7 106.25 -5.44 6.10
CA SER A 7 105.93 -5.56 7.54
C SER A 7 104.53 -4.99 7.74
N SER A 8 103.51 -5.85 7.81
CA SER A 8 102.82 -6.34 9.03
C SER A 8 102.04 -5.26 9.77
N PHE A 9 100.72 -5.24 9.57
CA PHE A 9 99.77 -4.70 10.53
C PHE A 9 98.59 -5.66 10.63
N ASP A 10 98.28 -6.03 11.87
CA ASP A 10 97.27 -6.97 12.32
C ASP A 10 95.96 -6.19 12.51
N GLU A 11 94.85 -6.67 11.96
CA GLU A 11 93.55 -5.99 12.03
C GLU A 11 92.53 -6.97 12.63
N SER A 12 92.26 -6.78 13.91
CA SER A 12 91.17 -7.41 14.64
C SER A 12 90.36 -6.35 15.39
N GLU A 13 89.05 -6.58 15.50
CA GLU A 13 88.00 -5.78 16.17
C GLU A 13 87.33 -4.76 15.24
N GLY A 14 86.00 -4.67 15.12
CA GLY A 14 84.88 -5.37 15.71
C GLY A 14 83.62 -4.93 14.98
N ASN A 15 82.70 -5.85 14.68
CA ASN A 15 81.44 -5.53 13.99
C ASN A 15 80.28 -5.73 14.97
N GLU A 16 79.98 -4.70 15.77
CA GLU A 16 78.71 -4.64 16.52
C GLU A 16 77.60 -4.15 15.58
N GLY A 17 76.83 -5.10 15.06
CA GLY A 17 75.63 -4.82 14.27
C GLY A 17 74.48 -4.37 15.16
N PHE A 18 74.12 -3.09 15.05
CA PHE A 18 72.90 -2.49 15.56
C PHE A 18 71.66 -3.16 14.92
N LEU A 19 70.82 -3.82 15.72
CA LEU A 19 69.57 -4.45 15.25
C LEU A 19 68.47 -3.39 15.07
N ASP A 20 67.90 -3.31 13.87
CA ASP A 20 66.67 -2.56 13.55
C ASP A 20 65.53 -2.95 14.51
N GLU A 21 64.64 -2.00 14.85
CA GLU A 21 63.41 -2.16 15.64
C GLU A 21 62.57 -3.39 15.21
N LYS A 22 62.55 -3.71 13.91
CA LYS A 22 61.94 -4.94 13.38
C LYS A 22 62.63 -6.23 13.85
N GLY A 23 63.96 -6.19 13.96
CA GLY A 23 64.77 -7.27 14.51
C GLY A 23 64.51 -7.47 16.01
N PHE A 24 64.35 -6.38 16.76
CA PHE A 24 64.06 -6.43 18.20
C PHE A 24 62.68 -7.03 18.49
N LEU A 25 61.64 -6.62 17.73
CA LEU A 25 60.30 -7.21 17.83
C LEU A 25 60.29 -8.70 17.45
N ASN A 26 61.00 -9.08 16.38
CA ASN A 26 61.12 -10.49 15.98
C ASN A 26 61.86 -11.33 17.03
N GLN A 27 62.90 -10.79 17.66
CA GLN A 27 63.63 -11.49 18.72
C GLN A 27 62.81 -11.63 20.00
N GLN A 28 62.02 -10.62 20.36
CA GLN A 28 61.13 -10.68 21.52
C GLN A 28 59.96 -11.67 21.32
N VAL A 29 59.48 -11.81 20.08
CA VAL A 29 58.55 -12.89 19.71
C VAL A 29 59.29 -14.24 19.81
N ASN A 30 60.51 -14.34 19.23
CA ASN A 30 61.64 -15.28 19.42
C ASN A 30 61.81 -15.96 20.79
N ASP A 31 61.57 -15.23 21.86
CA ASP A 31 61.87 -15.68 23.23
C ASP A 31 60.62 -16.11 24.04
N LEU A 32 59.41 -15.93 23.50
CA LEU A 32 58.20 -16.44 24.13
C LEU A 32 58.17 -17.98 24.04
N PRO A 33 57.89 -18.71 25.15
CA PRO A 33 57.82 -20.16 25.13
C PRO A 33 56.77 -20.61 24.10
N LEU A 34 57.09 -21.63 23.30
CA LEU A 34 56.27 -22.11 22.16
C LEU A 34 54.78 -22.27 22.51
N ARG A 35 54.47 -22.68 23.75
CA ARG A 35 53.11 -22.82 24.29
C ARG A 35 52.33 -21.50 24.36
N LYS A 36 52.98 -20.37 24.66
CA LYS A 36 52.35 -19.03 24.68
C LYS A 36 52.10 -18.52 23.26
N ARG A 37 53.02 -18.74 22.31
CA ARG A 37 52.80 -18.39 20.89
C ARG A 37 51.65 -19.17 20.27
N ALA A 38 51.60 -20.48 20.53
CA ALA A 38 50.48 -21.30 20.12
C ALA A 38 49.16 -20.77 20.68
N ARG A 39 49.10 -20.44 21.99
CA ARG A 39 47.89 -19.87 22.60
C ARG A 39 47.45 -18.53 21.98
N ILE A 40 48.39 -17.63 21.70
CA ILE A 40 48.09 -16.35 21.04
C ILE A 40 47.61 -16.59 19.60
N SER A 41 48.25 -17.51 18.87
CA SER A 41 47.83 -17.88 17.52
C SER A 41 46.44 -18.51 17.49
N TRP A 42 46.12 -19.40 18.43
CA TRP A 42 44.78 -20.00 18.56
C TRP A 42 43.72 -18.96 18.95
N PHE A 43 44.07 -17.99 19.79
CA PHE A 43 43.17 -16.88 20.15
C PHE A 43 42.81 -16.04 18.91
N TRP A 44 43.79 -15.59 18.14
CA TRP A 44 43.52 -14.82 16.92
C TRP A 44 42.83 -15.63 15.82
N ALA A 45 43.17 -16.92 15.67
CA ALA A 45 42.47 -17.82 14.76
C ALA A 45 40.99 -17.95 15.15
N SER A 46 40.67 -18.09 16.45
CA SER A 46 39.29 -18.16 16.93
C SER A 46 38.49 -16.88 16.64
N ILE A 47 39.10 -15.70 16.84
CA ILE A 47 38.47 -14.41 16.53
C ILE A 47 38.19 -14.30 15.02
N PHE A 48 39.16 -14.70 14.19
CA PHE A 48 39.01 -14.64 12.74
C PHE A 48 37.92 -15.61 12.24
N THR A 49 37.87 -16.83 12.77
CA THR A 49 36.80 -17.79 12.46
C THR A 49 35.42 -17.26 12.87
N VAL A 50 35.28 -16.72 14.08
CA VAL A 50 34.01 -16.11 14.54
C VAL A 50 33.60 -14.95 13.63
N SER A 51 34.55 -14.08 13.25
CA SER A 51 34.29 -12.96 12.34
C SER A 51 33.81 -13.44 10.97
N ILE A 52 34.48 -14.43 10.37
CA ILE A 52 34.06 -15.01 9.08
C ILE A 52 32.67 -15.65 9.20
N SER A 53 32.42 -16.43 10.25
CA SER A 53 31.12 -17.06 10.47
C SER A 53 29.99 -16.03 10.63
N LEU A 54 30.24 -14.95 11.38
CA LEU A 54 29.27 -13.87 11.55
C LEU A 54 29.02 -13.11 10.24
N ASN A 55 30.06 -12.78 9.47
CA ASN A 55 29.92 -12.11 8.18
C ASN A 55 29.24 -13.00 7.13
N ALA A 56 29.58 -14.29 7.07
CA ALA A 56 28.94 -15.27 6.20
C ALA A 56 27.47 -15.46 6.59
N MET A 57 27.15 -15.55 7.89
CA MET A 57 25.78 -15.59 8.37
C MET A 57 25.01 -14.32 7.98
N TRP A 58 25.62 -13.14 8.09
CA TRP A 58 25.00 -11.87 7.69
C TRP A 58 24.73 -11.80 6.19
N LEU A 59 25.68 -12.25 5.36
CA LEU A 59 25.53 -12.37 3.91
C LEU A 59 24.44 -13.38 3.53
N ILE A 60 24.43 -14.56 4.15
CA ILE A 60 23.41 -15.59 3.92
C ILE A 60 22.04 -15.06 4.36
N LEU A 61 21.92 -14.42 5.52
CA LEU A 61 20.68 -13.79 5.95
C LEU A 61 20.26 -12.62 5.04
N GLY A 62 21.21 -11.90 4.45
CA GLY A 62 20.93 -10.85 3.45
C GLY A 62 20.45 -11.40 2.11
N LEU A 63 21.01 -12.53 1.66
CA LEU A 63 20.63 -13.22 0.42
C LEU A 63 19.36 -14.05 0.58
N LEU A 64 19.10 -14.58 1.78
CA LEU A 64 17.88 -15.30 2.16
C LEU A 64 16.76 -14.36 2.60
N LYS A 65 17.03 -13.08 2.84
CA LYS A 65 15.98 -12.07 2.99
C LYS A 65 15.46 -11.76 1.59
N PRO A 66 14.30 -12.28 1.18
CA PRO A 66 13.65 -11.77 -0.01
C PRO A 66 13.55 -10.25 0.16
N THR A 67 13.95 -9.50 -0.87
CA THR A 67 13.81 -8.04 -1.03
C THR A 67 12.33 -7.58 -1.09
N TYR A 68 11.46 -8.26 -0.34
CA TYR A 68 10.00 -8.17 -0.36
C TYR A 68 9.45 -7.48 0.90
N ILE A 69 10.30 -7.05 1.83
CA ILE A 69 9.86 -6.43 3.08
C ILE A 69 9.69 -4.92 2.90
N ALA A 70 8.61 -4.52 2.23
CA ALA A 70 8.03 -3.18 2.36
C ALA A 70 6.51 -3.17 2.15
N HIS A 71 5.96 -4.06 1.32
CA HIS A 71 4.52 -4.01 0.99
C HIS A 71 3.59 -4.74 1.97
N GLU A 72 4.09 -5.66 2.80
CA GLU A 72 3.23 -6.47 3.68
C GLU A 72 2.67 -5.74 4.91
N LYS A 73 3.07 -4.50 5.19
CA LYS A 73 2.70 -3.81 6.44
C LYS A 73 1.44 -2.92 6.39
N PHE A 74 0.87 -2.63 5.23
CA PHE A 74 -0.25 -1.69 5.14
C PHE A 74 -1.60 -2.42 5.04
N VAL A 75 -2.09 -2.86 6.20
CA VAL A 75 -3.47 -3.33 6.38
C VAL A 75 -4.40 -2.12 6.49
N SER A 76 -5.53 -2.12 5.77
CA SER A 76 -6.50 -1.04 5.83
C SER A 76 -7.12 -0.91 7.22
N LYS A 77 -7.37 0.34 7.67
CA LYS A 77 -7.90 0.59 9.02
C LYS A 77 -9.29 -0.03 9.24
N TYR A 78 -10.15 0.04 8.21
CA TYR A 78 -11.57 -0.33 8.28
C TYR A 78 -11.80 -1.80 7.93
N ALA A 79 -11.68 -2.16 6.64
CA ALA A 79 -11.95 -3.51 6.15
C ALA A 79 -10.79 -4.52 6.36
N LYS A 80 -9.69 -4.10 7.01
CA LYS A 80 -8.50 -4.93 7.30
C LYS A 80 -7.89 -5.61 6.06
N LEU A 81 -7.91 -4.93 4.92
CA LEU A 81 -7.42 -5.43 3.64
C LEU A 81 -5.93 -5.15 3.45
N LYS A 82 -5.20 -6.12 2.90
CA LYS A 82 -3.78 -6.00 2.52
C LYS A 82 -3.65 -5.70 1.03
N PHE A 83 -2.49 -5.17 0.64
CA PHE A 83 -2.10 -5.07 -0.77
C PHE A 83 -1.50 -6.40 -1.27
N ASP A 84 -2.28 -7.47 -1.15
CA ASP A 84 -1.88 -8.86 -1.42
C ASP A 84 -2.31 -9.36 -2.81
N LYS A 85 -3.19 -8.65 -3.52
CA LYS A 85 -3.54 -8.96 -4.90
C LYS A 85 -2.49 -8.39 -5.84
N ARG A 86 -2.03 -9.19 -6.82
CA ARG A 86 -1.16 -8.72 -7.90
C ARG A 86 -1.97 -8.69 -9.18
N LEU A 87 -2.14 -7.50 -9.75
CA LEU A 87 -2.85 -7.31 -11.01
C LEU A 87 -1.92 -6.61 -12.00
N PRO A 88 -1.89 -7.01 -13.28
CA PRO A 88 -1.18 -6.26 -14.29
C PRO A 88 -1.89 -4.90 -14.52
N PHE A 89 -1.15 -3.88 -14.95
CA PHE A 89 -1.79 -2.80 -15.68
C PHE A 89 -2.40 -3.39 -16.96
N VAL A 90 -3.67 -3.09 -17.19
CA VAL A 90 -4.49 -3.69 -18.24
C VAL A 90 -3.80 -3.57 -19.59
N GLU A 91 -3.65 -4.70 -20.28
CA GLU A 91 -3.25 -4.73 -21.68
C GLU A 91 -4.41 -4.21 -22.50
N ILE A 92 -4.33 -2.93 -22.84
CA ILE A 92 -5.36 -2.30 -23.64
C ILE A 92 -5.27 -2.92 -25.04
N ASN A 93 -6.34 -3.61 -25.47
CA ASN A 93 -6.42 -4.24 -26.79
C ASN A 93 -6.28 -3.20 -27.92
N GLN A 94 -6.38 -3.62 -29.18
CA GLN A 94 -6.25 -2.73 -30.34
C GLN A 94 -7.17 -1.49 -30.33
N SER A 95 -8.25 -1.49 -29.53
CA SER A 95 -9.19 -0.36 -29.38
C SER A 95 -8.87 0.61 -28.23
N LEU A 96 -7.86 0.33 -27.41
CA LEU A 96 -7.55 1.08 -26.20
C LEU A 96 -8.76 1.22 -25.21
N ALA A 97 -9.74 0.30 -25.26
CA ALA A 97 -10.95 0.34 -24.44
C ALA A 97 -11.28 -1.01 -23.79
N LEU A 98 -11.79 -0.96 -22.55
CA LEU A 98 -12.48 -2.09 -21.89
C LEU A 98 -13.84 -2.31 -22.55
N THR A 99 -14.26 -3.57 -22.62
CA THR A 99 -15.59 -4.00 -23.07
C THR A 99 -16.68 -3.58 -22.09
N GLU A 100 -17.94 -3.53 -22.54
CA GLU A 100 -19.08 -3.26 -21.63
C GLU A 100 -19.19 -4.31 -20.52
N ASP A 101 -18.89 -5.57 -20.80
CA ASP A 101 -18.93 -6.65 -19.80
C ASP A 101 -17.88 -6.42 -18.69
N GLU A 102 -16.68 -5.94 -19.04
CA GLU A 102 -15.65 -5.57 -18.06
C GLU A 102 -16.06 -4.36 -17.21
N TRP A 103 -16.81 -3.40 -17.79
CA TRP A 103 -17.36 -2.27 -17.05
C TRP A 103 -18.53 -2.64 -16.14
N ASN A 104 -19.31 -3.65 -16.53
CA ASN A 104 -20.49 -4.14 -15.81
C ASN A 104 -20.19 -5.35 -14.90
N ASP A 105 -18.91 -5.61 -14.61
CA ASP A 105 -18.52 -6.67 -13.67
C ASP A 105 -19.20 -6.41 -12.30
N PRO A 106 -20.00 -7.37 -11.80
CA PRO A 106 -20.69 -7.25 -10.51
C PRO A 106 -19.77 -6.92 -9.34
N LEU A 107 -18.47 -7.26 -9.44
CA LEU A 107 -17.47 -6.95 -8.43
C LEU A 107 -17.24 -5.44 -8.24
N TYR A 108 -17.51 -4.64 -9.27
CA TYR A 108 -17.34 -3.19 -9.26
C TYR A 108 -18.69 -2.45 -9.28
N ASN A 109 -19.74 -3.09 -8.77
CA ASN A 109 -21.07 -2.49 -8.70
C ASN A 109 -21.04 -1.18 -7.88
N SER A 110 -21.42 -0.07 -8.54
CA SER A 110 -21.44 1.27 -7.95
C SER A 110 -22.66 1.56 -7.08
N ASP A 111 -23.69 0.69 -7.10
CA ASP A 111 -24.81 0.76 -6.16
C ASP A 111 -24.40 0.29 -4.75
N LEU A 112 -23.29 -0.46 -4.64
CA LEU A 112 -22.72 -0.88 -3.37
C LEU A 112 -21.82 0.20 -2.77
N GLY A 113 -21.42 -0.01 -1.52
CA GLY A 113 -20.44 0.83 -0.81
C GLY A 113 -21.05 1.72 0.26
N ASN A 114 -22.36 1.94 0.24
CA ASN A 114 -23.09 2.52 1.35
C ASN A 114 -23.22 1.48 2.47
N VAL A 115 -22.63 1.77 3.63
CA VAL A 115 -22.57 0.89 4.78
C VAL A 115 -23.18 1.53 6.02
N ALA A 116 -23.88 0.74 6.84
CA ALA A 116 -24.43 1.15 8.12
C ALA A 116 -23.50 0.68 9.25
N LEU A 117 -22.82 1.62 9.90
CA LEU A 117 -21.81 1.36 10.94
C LEU A 117 -22.29 1.88 12.29
N SER A 118 -22.06 1.12 13.38
CA SER A 118 -22.47 1.54 14.73
C SER A 118 -21.66 2.72 15.24
N ASP A 119 -22.31 3.55 16.07
CA ASP A 119 -21.68 4.71 16.71
C ASP A 119 -20.44 4.32 17.53
N GLU A 120 -20.51 3.19 18.25
CA GLU A 120 -19.35 2.66 19.00
C GLU A 120 -18.18 2.33 18.07
N TYR A 121 -18.45 1.66 16.93
CA TYR A 121 -17.42 1.29 15.97
C TYR A 121 -16.77 2.53 15.35
N VAL A 122 -17.57 3.50 14.89
CA VAL A 122 -17.05 4.72 14.25
C VAL A 122 -16.31 5.60 15.25
N ALA A 123 -16.78 5.70 16.49
CA ALA A 123 -16.10 6.41 17.58
C ALA A 123 -14.74 5.77 17.90
N SER A 124 -14.67 4.44 17.98
CA SER A 124 -13.41 3.71 18.21
C SER A 124 -12.36 3.96 17.13
N LEU A 125 -12.80 4.35 15.93
CA LEU A 125 -11.94 4.66 14.80
C LEU A 125 -11.72 6.16 14.59
N GLY A 126 -12.34 7.03 15.40
CA GLY A 126 -12.26 8.48 15.26
C GLY A 126 -12.91 9.01 13.98
N LEU A 127 -13.92 8.30 13.46
CA LEU A 127 -14.73 8.79 12.34
C LEU A 127 -15.81 9.75 12.87
N PRO A 128 -16.12 10.85 12.16
CA PRO A 128 -17.22 11.72 12.53
C PRO A 128 -18.56 10.97 12.39
N PRO A 129 -19.58 11.30 13.19
CA PRO A 129 -20.91 10.74 13.04
C PRO A 129 -21.49 11.11 11.67
N ALA A 130 -22.17 10.18 11.03
CA ALA A 130 -22.86 10.40 9.77
C ALA A 130 -24.39 10.51 9.96
N GLN A 131 -25.09 10.74 8.85
CA GLN A 131 -26.55 10.64 8.77
C GLN A 131 -27.01 9.28 9.31
N ARG A 132 -28.11 9.29 10.07
CA ARG A 132 -28.66 8.08 10.69
C ARG A 132 -29.18 7.10 9.64
N TRP A 133 -28.91 5.82 9.84
CA TRP A 133 -29.53 4.78 9.04
C TRP A 133 -31.01 4.64 9.44
N PRO A 134 -31.96 4.72 8.49
CA PRO A 134 -33.39 4.82 8.83
C PRO A 134 -33.94 3.68 9.69
N TRP A 135 -33.30 2.51 9.63
CA TRP A 135 -33.77 1.28 10.27
C TRP A 135 -33.12 1.01 11.63
N ASP A 136 -32.01 1.67 11.95
CA ASP A 136 -31.30 1.55 13.23
C ASP A 136 -30.46 2.81 13.50
N PHE A 137 -30.96 3.65 14.40
CA PHE A 137 -30.39 4.96 14.72
C PHE A 137 -29.09 4.90 15.52
N SER A 138 -28.74 3.72 16.06
CA SER A 138 -27.41 3.49 16.64
C SER A 138 -26.32 3.40 15.57
N LYS A 139 -26.70 3.46 14.28
CA LYS A 139 -25.81 3.41 13.14
C LYS A 139 -25.91 4.66 12.28
N GLY A 140 -24.76 5.03 11.71
CA GLY A 140 -24.64 6.03 10.65
C GLY A 140 -24.39 5.38 9.29
N ILE A 141 -24.87 6.03 8.23
CA ILE A 141 -24.60 5.64 6.84
C ILE A 141 -23.30 6.29 6.37
N TYR A 142 -22.36 5.47 5.90
CA TYR A 142 -21.10 5.93 5.32
C TYR A 142 -20.96 5.38 3.91
N PHE A 143 -20.40 6.17 3.01
CA PHE A 143 -20.04 5.69 1.67
C PHE A 143 -18.54 5.36 1.63
N LEU A 144 -18.20 4.11 1.32
CA LEU A 144 -16.80 3.73 1.17
C LEU A 144 -16.14 4.45 0.00
N GLN A 145 -15.00 5.08 0.28
CA GLN A 145 -14.22 5.85 -0.68
C GLN A 145 -13.90 5.09 -1.98
N GLY A 146 -13.51 3.81 -1.90
CA GLY A 146 -13.23 3.01 -3.11
C GLY A 146 -14.46 2.78 -3.99
N HIS A 147 -15.63 2.54 -3.39
CA HIS A 147 -16.88 2.42 -4.15
C HIS A 147 -17.33 3.78 -4.68
N HIS A 148 -17.15 4.86 -3.92
CA HIS A 148 -17.42 6.22 -4.38
C HIS A 148 -16.58 6.59 -5.62
N GLN A 149 -15.29 6.24 -5.64
CA GLN A 149 -14.45 6.41 -6.83
C GLN A 149 -14.96 5.63 -8.04
N MET A 150 -15.38 4.37 -7.85
CA MET A 150 -15.94 3.56 -8.94
C MET A 150 -17.26 4.13 -9.46
N HIS A 151 -18.12 4.61 -8.57
CA HIS A 151 -19.33 5.35 -8.94
C HIS A 151 -18.99 6.58 -9.77
N CYS A 152 -18.08 7.43 -9.30
CA CYS A 152 -17.64 8.63 -10.02
C CYS A 152 -17.05 8.31 -11.41
N LEU A 153 -16.27 7.23 -11.51
CA LEU A 153 -15.68 6.79 -12.77
C LEU A 153 -16.77 6.34 -13.76
N GLN A 154 -17.78 5.63 -13.30
CA GLN A 154 -18.92 5.20 -14.13
C GLN A 154 -19.77 6.39 -14.58
N MET A 155 -20.06 7.35 -13.70
CA MET A 155 -20.80 8.57 -14.05
C MET A 155 -20.07 9.40 -15.12
N ALA A 156 -18.75 9.60 -14.96
CA ALA A 156 -17.94 10.30 -15.95
C ALA A 156 -17.89 9.56 -17.30
N ARG A 157 -17.74 8.22 -17.26
CA ARG A 157 -17.80 7.38 -18.45
C ARG A 157 -19.13 7.51 -19.18
N GLN A 158 -20.24 7.45 -18.44
CA GLN A 158 -21.58 7.56 -18.99
C GLN A 158 -21.78 8.90 -19.72
N ALA A 159 -21.41 10.02 -19.08
CA ALA A 159 -21.48 11.35 -19.69
C ALA A 159 -20.66 11.43 -20.99
N ILE A 160 -19.43 10.88 -21.00
CA ILE A 160 -18.57 10.82 -22.19
C ILE A 160 -19.20 9.96 -23.30
N ASN A 161 -19.77 8.81 -22.95
CA ASN A 161 -20.40 7.92 -23.92
C ASN A 161 -21.65 8.55 -24.53
N GLU A 162 -22.49 9.17 -23.72
CA GLU A 162 -23.67 9.92 -24.18
C GLU A 162 -23.28 11.08 -25.10
N TYR A 163 -22.19 11.79 -24.77
CA TYR A 163 -21.67 12.84 -25.64
C TYR A 163 -21.20 12.28 -26.99
N ARG A 164 -20.45 11.18 -26.99
CA ARG A 164 -19.92 10.54 -28.21
C ARG A 164 -21.01 10.03 -29.14
N THR A 165 -22.12 9.53 -28.58
CA THR A 165 -23.24 8.98 -29.36
C THR A 165 -24.28 10.03 -29.72
N GLY A 166 -24.14 11.26 -29.23
CA GLY A 166 -25.13 12.33 -29.40
C GLY A 166 -26.41 12.09 -28.59
N ALA A 167 -26.37 11.24 -27.57
CA ALA A 167 -27.48 11.02 -26.65
C ALA A 167 -27.67 12.21 -25.70
N LEU A 168 -28.88 12.33 -25.15
CA LEU A 168 -29.17 13.31 -24.11
C LEU A 168 -28.33 12.99 -22.86
N GLN A 169 -27.67 14.02 -22.30
CA GLN A 169 -26.91 13.87 -21.05
C GLN A 169 -27.87 13.55 -19.91
N SER A 170 -27.70 12.38 -19.30
CA SER A 170 -28.49 11.95 -18.14
C SER A 170 -27.82 12.30 -16.82
N VAL A 171 -26.49 12.43 -16.82
CA VAL A 171 -25.71 12.88 -15.66
C VAL A 171 -25.62 14.39 -15.67
N HIS A 172 -26.12 15.03 -14.62
CA HIS A 172 -26.07 16.49 -14.51
C HIS A 172 -24.61 16.99 -14.51
N PRO A 173 -24.24 18.07 -15.24
CA PRO A 173 -22.86 18.53 -15.34
C PRO A 173 -22.16 18.77 -14.01
N ILE A 174 -22.86 19.37 -13.03
CA ILE A 174 -22.33 19.57 -11.66
C ILE A 174 -21.92 18.25 -11.01
N HIS A 175 -22.66 17.16 -11.26
CA HIS A 175 -22.31 15.85 -10.72
C HIS A 175 -21.05 15.31 -11.42
N VAL A 176 -20.93 15.47 -12.75
CA VAL A 176 -19.70 15.11 -13.48
C VAL A 176 -18.49 15.86 -12.92
N ASP A 177 -18.59 17.17 -12.71
CA ASP A 177 -17.50 17.99 -12.14
C ASP A 177 -17.13 17.54 -10.73
N HIS A 178 -18.11 17.25 -9.88
CA HIS A 178 -17.90 16.68 -8.56
C HIS A 178 -17.15 15.34 -8.64
N CYS A 179 -17.57 14.44 -9.54
CA CYS A 179 -16.92 13.16 -9.75
C CYS A 179 -15.45 13.30 -10.16
N LEU A 180 -15.16 14.22 -11.08
CA LEU A 180 -13.79 14.50 -11.53
C LEU A 180 -12.92 15.07 -10.39
N ILE A 181 -13.48 15.95 -9.56
CA ILE A 181 -12.80 16.48 -8.37
C ILE A 181 -12.52 15.37 -7.35
N ALA A 182 -13.53 14.55 -7.03
CA ALA A 182 -13.39 13.46 -6.06
C ALA A 182 -12.31 12.44 -6.47
N ILE A 183 -12.28 12.04 -7.75
CA ILE A 183 -11.23 11.16 -8.30
C ILE A 183 -9.86 11.84 -8.20
N ARG A 184 -9.77 13.12 -8.55
CA ARG A 184 -8.51 13.88 -8.47
C ARG A 184 -7.98 13.96 -7.04
N GLU A 185 -8.82 14.29 -6.07
CA GLU A 185 -8.42 14.38 -4.66
C GLU A 185 -7.92 13.04 -4.14
N ASP A 186 -8.55 11.95 -4.55
CA ASP A 186 -8.12 10.61 -4.17
C ASP A 186 -6.76 10.21 -4.75
N ILE A 187 -6.51 10.54 -6.02
CA ILE A 187 -5.21 10.34 -6.67
C ILE A 187 -4.12 11.12 -5.93
N ILE A 188 -4.41 12.37 -5.54
CA ILE A 188 -3.47 13.21 -4.77
C ILE A 188 -3.23 12.62 -3.38
N CYS A 189 -4.27 12.15 -2.71
CA CYS A 189 -4.19 11.58 -1.36
C CYS A 189 -3.37 10.28 -1.33
N ASN A 190 -3.56 9.41 -2.32
CA ASN A 190 -2.84 8.14 -2.39
C ASN A 190 -1.38 8.30 -2.86
N ALA A 191 -1.12 9.28 -3.74
CA ALA A 191 0.23 9.60 -4.26
C ALA A 191 1.04 8.34 -4.65
N ASP A 192 0.45 7.43 -5.42
CA ASP A 192 1.05 6.15 -5.82
C ASP A 192 2.39 6.36 -6.53
N ASP A 193 3.47 5.93 -5.90
CA ASP A 193 4.86 6.10 -6.35
C ASP A 193 5.37 4.94 -7.21
N THR A 194 4.51 3.98 -7.57
CA THR A 194 4.86 2.83 -8.40
C THR A 194 5.38 3.29 -9.76
N PRO A 195 6.68 3.11 -10.09
CA PRO A 195 7.22 3.57 -11.37
C PRO A 195 6.63 2.74 -12.50
N ARG A 196 5.96 3.38 -13.45
CA ARG A 196 5.39 2.68 -14.61
C ARG A 196 6.39 2.67 -15.76
N PHE A 197 6.75 1.50 -16.28
CA PHE A 197 7.66 1.44 -17.42
C PHE A 197 7.03 2.07 -18.67
N THR A 198 7.84 2.62 -19.55
CA THR A 198 7.41 3.12 -20.86
C THR A 198 8.07 2.28 -21.95
N GLY A 199 7.28 1.83 -22.92
CA GLY A 199 7.83 1.22 -24.12
C GLY A 199 8.38 2.30 -25.05
N GLY A 200 9.54 2.08 -25.66
CA GLY A 200 10.05 2.98 -26.70
C GLY A 200 9.05 3.08 -27.88
N HIS A 201 9.09 4.22 -28.59
CA HIS A 201 8.13 4.67 -29.60
C HIS A 201 7.63 3.64 -30.64
N PHE A 202 8.32 2.51 -30.84
CA PHE A 202 8.05 1.54 -31.91
C PHE A 202 7.70 0.12 -31.45
N LYS A 203 7.76 -0.20 -30.15
CA LYS A 203 7.48 -1.58 -29.67
C LYS A 203 6.26 -1.69 -28.75
N ASN A 204 5.98 -0.67 -27.93
CA ASN A 204 4.82 -0.64 -27.03
C ASN A 204 4.42 0.83 -26.78
N PRO A 205 3.43 1.39 -27.50
CA PRO A 205 3.04 2.80 -27.32
C PRO A 205 2.39 3.07 -25.96
N ALA A 206 1.89 2.03 -25.28
CA ALA A 206 1.26 2.14 -23.97
C ALA A 206 2.27 1.89 -22.84
N SER A 207 2.15 2.69 -21.77
CA SER A 207 2.98 2.59 -20.57
C SER A 207 2.46 1.47 -19.65
N GLY A 208 3.37 0.66 -19.11
CA GLY A 208 3.10 -0.26 -18.01
C GLY A 208 2.38 -1.55 -18.35
N ILE A 209 2.03 -1.83 -19.62
CA ILE A 209 1.29 -3.04 -19.99
C ILE A 209 1.94 -4.30 -19.40
N GLY A 210 1.15 -5.09 -18.67
CA GLY A 210 1.63 -6.34 -18.06
C GLY A 210 2.51 -6.16 -16.81
N GLN A 211 2.94 -4.94 -16.48
CA GLN A 211 3.62 -4.68 -15.21
C GLN A 211 2.65 -4.90 -14.07
N LEU A 212 3.06 -5.72 -13.11
CA LEU A 212 2.28 -6.03 -11.93
C LEU A 212 2.29 -4.86 -10.94
N ARG A 213 1.11 -4.55 -10.41
CA ARG A 213 0.90 -3.65 -9.27
C ARG A 213 0.29 -4.40 -8.10
N ALA A 214 0.57 -3.90 -6.89
CA ALA A 214 -0.06 -4.38 -5.68
C ALA A 214 -1.42 -3.71 -5.49
N CYS A 215 -2.48 -4.50 -5.37
CA CYS A 215 -3.84 -4.03 -5.16
C CYS A 215 -4.43 -4.66 -3.90
N ARG A 216 -5.42 -3.99 -3.31
CA ARG A 216 -6.32 -4.65 -2.36
C ARG A 216 -7.28 -5.53 -3.14
N ASP A 217 -7.64 -6.67 -2.56
CA ASP A 217 -8.61 -7.58 -3.18
C ASP A 217 -10.02 -6.99 -3.09
N TRP A 218 -10.60 -6.68 -4.25
CA TRP A 218 -11.95 -6.13 -4.36
C TRP A 218 -13.02 -7.10 -3.90
N GLY A 219 -12.82 -8.42 -4.04
CA GLY A 219 -13.77 -9.43 -3.54
C GLY A 219 -13.89 -9.38 -2.03
N LYS A 220 -12.75 -9.27 -1.34
CA LYS A 220 -12.74 -9.08 0.12
C LYS A 220 -13.36 -7.75 0.54
N MET A 221 -13.20 -6.69 -0.27
CA MET A 221 -13.83 -5.39 0.00
C MET A 221 -15.35 -5.46 -0.17
N ASP A 222 -15.81 -6.08 -1.25
CA ASP A 222 -17.22 -6.28 -1.57
C ASP A 222 -17.92 -7.15 -0.52
N GLU A 223 -17.29 -8.24 -0.07
CA GLU A 223 -17.77 -9.05 1.06
C GLU A 223 -17.93 -8.21 2.34
N TRP A 224 -16.95 -7.35 2.64
CA TRP A 224 -17.02 -6.46 3.80
C TRP A 224 -18.17 -5.47 3.66
N VAL A 225 -18.37 -4.89 2.47
CA VAL A 225 -19.47 -3.95 2.19
C VAL A 225 -20.82 -4.64 2.34
N LYS A 226 -21.00 -5.83 1.75
CA LYS A 226 -22.25 -6.60 1.83
C LYS A 226 -22.62 -6.91 3.26
N LYS A 227 -21.65 -7.30 4.10
CA LYS A 227 -21.86 -7.59 5.52
C LYS A 227 -22.28 -6.36 6.34
N HIS A 228 -21.90 -5.16 5.92
CA HIS A 228 -22.22 -3.91 6.61
C HIS A 228 -23.19 -3.04 5.80
N SER A 229 -23.94 -3.61 4.85
CA SER A 229 -24.73 -2.85 3.89
C SER A 229 -25.73 -1.92 4.58
N ALA A 230 -25.87 -0.69 4.07
CA ALA A 230 -26.98 0.19 4.42
C ALA A 230 -28.27 -0.14 3.65
N CYS A 231 -28.29 -1.23 2.88
CA CYS A 231 -29.38 -1.64 2.01
C CYS A 231 -29.73 -0.58 0.95
N TYR A 232 -28.70 0.12 0.48
CA TYR A 232 -28.83 1.20 -0.48
C TYR A 232 -28.88 0.67 -1.92
N LYS A 233 -29.72 1.28 -2.75
CA LYS A 233 -29.73 1.16 -4.21
C LYS A 233 -29.99 2.53 -4.82
N ASN A 234 -29.30 2.88 -5.91
CA ASN A 234 -29.64 4.10 -6.65
C ASN A 234 -31.08 4.01 -7.18
N PRO A 235 -31.88 5.08 -7.04
CA PRO A 235 -33.20 5.10 -7.63
C PRO A 235 -33.08 5.21 -9.16
N GLU A 236 -34.07 4.68 -9.87
CA GLU A 236 -34.17 4.85 -11.33
C GLU A 236 -34.47 6.31 -11.69
N ASP A 237 -35.25 7.01 -10.86
CA ASP A 237 -35.49 8.44 -10.95
C ASP A 237 -34.90 9.16 -9.72
N ALA A 238 -33.85 9.94 -9.95
CA ALA A 238 -33.18 10.71 -8.90
C ALA A 238 -34.07 11.79 -8.27
N PHE A 239 -35.15 12.20 -8.96
CA PHE A 239 -36.09 13.24 -8.53
C PHE A 239 -37.37 12.69 -7.91
N ASP A 240 -37.55 11.37 -7.84
CA ASP A 240 -38.71 10.77 -7.19
C ASP A 240 -38.68 11.06 -5.67
N PRO A 241 -39.64 11.82 -5.10
CA PRO A 241 -39.69 12.09 -3.67
C PRO A 241 -39.91 10.82 -2.82
N ALA A 242 -40.51 9.78 -3.39
CA ALA A 242 -40.69 8.49 -2.72
C ALA A 242 -39.37 7.70 -2.60
N SER A 243 -38.32 8.15 -3.29
CA SER A 243 -37.01 7.50 -3.26
C SER A 243 -36.22 7.71 -1.96
N GLY A 244 -36.62 8.63 -1.06
CA GLY A 244 -35.83 8.94 0.14
C GLY A 244 -35.55 7.71 1.02
N LEU A 245 -36.60 7.07 1.53
CA LEU A 245 -36.47 5.82 2.28
C LEU A 245 -36.37 4.60 1.37
N GLY A 246 -37.04 4.63 0.20
CA GLY A 246 -37.06 3.51 -0.75
C GLY A 246 -35.66 3.11 -1.23
N ARG A 247 -34.74 4.07 -1.35
CA ARG A 247 -33.32 3.79 -1.67
C ARG A 247 -32.66 2.88 -0.64
N TYR A 248 -33.08 2.87 0.62
CA TYR A 248 -32.51 2.04 1.69
C TYR A 248 -33.25 0.72 1.92
N MET A 249 -34.11 0.29 0.98
CA MET A 249 -34.91 -0.94 1.08
C MET A 249 -34.40 -2.05 0.16
N SER A 250 -33.10 -2.09 -0.13
CA SER A 250 -32.49 -3.08 -1.02
C SER A 250 -31.21 -3.66 -0.42
N CYS A 251 -31.34 -4.72 0.38
CA CYS A 251 -30.18 -5.39 0.98
C CYS A 251 -29.61 -6.47 0.03
N PRO A 252 -28.27 -6.56 -0.10
CA PRO A 252 -27.63 -7.55 -0.97
C PRO A 252 -27.79 -8.99 -0.48
N ASP A 253 -28.09 -9.19 0.81
CA ASP A 253 -28.33 -10.51 1.42
C ASP A 253 -29.83 -10.88 1.46
N GLY A 254 -30.71 -10.03 0.91
CA GLY A 254 -32.15 -10.22 0.92
C GLY A 254 -32.82 -9.95 2.29
N SER A 255 -32.08 -9.46 3.27
CA SER A 255 -32.66 -9.05 4.55
C SER A 255 -33.61 -7.86 4.38
N THR A 256 -34.53 -7.69 5.34
CA THR A 256 -35.58 -6.67 5.30
C THR A 256 -35.66 -5.89 6.62
N PRO A 257 -34.58 -5.17 7.03
CA PRO A 257 -34.50 -4.49 8.33
C PRO A 257 -35.58 -3.44 8.56
N TRP A 258 -36.24 -2.94 7.51
CA TRP A 258 -37.38 -2.03 7.62
C TRP A 258 -38.67 -2.70 8.10
N VAL A 259 -38.78 -4.04 8.02
CA VAL A 259 -39.97 -4.76 8.48
C VAL A 259 -39.97 -4.80 10.01
N GLY A 260 -40.85 -4.02 10.62
CA GLY A 260 -40.95 -3.90 12.08
C GLY A 260 -39.97 -2.90 12.69
N ALA A 261 -39.21 -2.15 11.88
CA ALA A 261 -38.44 -1.02 12.37
C ALA A 261 -39.37 0.13 12.78
N GLU A 262 -39.07 0.76 13.91
CA GLU A 262 -39.68 2.06 14.24
C GLU A 262 -39.18 3.11 13.25
N ILE A 263 -40.07 3.62 12.39
CA ILE A 263 -39.75 4.72 11.48
C ILE A 263 -39.78 6.01 12.29
N TRP A 264 -38.61 6.61 12.51
CA TRP A 264 -38.49 7.86 13.23
C TRP A 264 -38.78 9.04 12.30
N THR A 265 -39.90 9.72 12.54
CA THR A 265 -40.30 10.94 11.83
C THR A 265 -39.54 12.16 12.38
N MET A 266 -39.56 13.28 11.64
CA MET A 266 -39.01 14.56 12.12
C MET A 266 -39.62 15.02 13.45
N GLU A 267 -40.87 14.63 13.76
CA GLU A 267 -41.51 14.92 15.04
C GLU A 267 -40.81 14.25 16.23
N ASN A 268 -40.17 13.09 16.02
CA ASN A 268 -39.51 12.33 17.08
C ASN A 268 -37.97 12.40 17.00
N SER A 269 -37.41 13.14 16.04
CA SER A 269 -35.94 13.22 15.83
C SER A 269 -35.24 14.23 16.74
N GLU A 270 -35.93 15.31 17.14
CA GLU A 270 -35.37 16.35 18.02
C GLU A 270 -35.09 15.84 19.44
N GLU A 271 -35.93 14.93 19.96
CA GLU A 271 -35.75 14.34 21.30
C GLU A 271 -34.54 13.39 21.39
N LYS A 272 -34.02 12.89 20.27
CA LYS A 272 -33.00 11.83 20.24
C LYS A 272 -31.72 12.21 19.49
N GLY A 273 -31.49 13.50 19.23
CA GLY A 273 -30.25 14.00 18.66
C GLY A 273 -30.01 13.57 17.20
N GLY A 274 -31.07 13.25 16.45
CA GLY A 274 -30.97 12.85 15.06
C GLY A 274 -30.67 14.05 14.17
N LEU A 275 -29.46 14.11 13.59
CA LEU A 275 -29.19 14.95 12.42
C LEU A 275 -29.98 14.39 11.22
N TRP A 276 -31.24 14.78 11.12
CA TRP A 276 -31.93 14.82 9.83
C TRP A 276 -31.83 16.24 9.30
N LEU A 277 -31.55 16.31 8.00
CA LEU A 277 -31.43 17.49 7.16
C LEU A 277 -32.23 18.68 7.71
N GLU A 278 -31.52 19.70 8.20
CA GLU A 278 -32.10 21.04 8.29
C GLU A 278 -32.76 21.34 6.95
N LYS A 279 -34.02 21.77 6.99
CA LYS A 279 -34.78 22.23 5.82
C LYS A 279 -33.84 23.00 4.91
N GLY A 280 -33.58 22.49 3.70
CA GLY A 280 -33.04 23.29 2.62
C GLY A 280 -33.88 24.55 2.51
N SER A 281 -33.33 25.67 2.98
CA SER A 281 -33.97 26.97 2.86
C SER A 281 -33.84 27.41 1.41
N ARG A 282 -35.00 27.52 0.74
CA ARG A 282 -35.34 28.30 -0.46
C ARG A 282 -34.22 28.68 -1.42
#